data_AF-A0A1L5NUE5-F1
#
_entry.id   AF-A0A1L5NUE5-F1
#
_cell.length_a   1.000
_cell.length_b   1.000
_cell.length_c   1.000
_cell.angle_alpha   90.00
_cell.angle_beta   90.00
_cell.angle_gamma   90.00
#
_symmetry.space_group_name_H-M   'P 1'
#
loop_
_entity.id
_entity.type
_entity.pdbx_description
1 polymer ?
#
loop_
_entity_poly.entity_id
_entity_poly.type
_entity_poly.pdbx_seq_one_letter_code
_entity_poly.pdbx_strand_id
1 'polypeptide(L)'
;MSSELRIETTEAKRLHVSCQTDVEVRHGVGLHARPAVTFTRLAKSFPCSIEVAVNGSDVWLNGKSIIKIMSARIRKGSVLRIRADGILAEEAIKELKELVERNFDEDKKHGRTA
;
A
#
# COMPACT_ATOMS: atom_id res chain seq x y z
N MET A 1 -44.29 2.48 21.76
CA MET A 1 -43.46 3.06 20.69
C MET A 1 -42.27 3.75 21.32
N SER A 2 -41.10 3.59 20.71
CA SER A 2 -39.86 4.32 20.99
C SER A 2 -39.02 3.83 22.16
N SER A 3 -38.27 2.74 21.94
CA SER A 3 -36.94 2.60 22.56
C SER A 3 -35.99 1.79 21.67
N GLU A 4 -36.02 2.06 20.36
CA GLU A 4 -34.91 1.73 19.46
C GLU A 4 -34.06 2.99 19.37
N LEU A 5 -32.95 3.06 20.11
CA LEU A 5 -31.76 3.86 19.78
C LEU A 5 -30.72 3.63 20.87
N ARG A 6 -29.84 2.63 20.71
CA ARG A 6 -28.53 2.58 21.40
C ARG A 6 -27.54 1.50 20.96
N ILE A 7 -27.70 0.87 19.78
CA ILE A 7 -26.81 -0.25 19.36
C ILE A 7 -25.88 0.12 18.18
N GLU A 8 -26.01 1.27 17.51
CA GLU A 8 -25.26 1.51 16.26
C GLU A 8 -23.76 1.88 16.44
N THR A 9 -23.29 2.26 17.63
CA THR A 9 -21.92 2.81 17.76
C THR A 9 -20.83 1.75 18.04
N THR A 10 -21.18 0.55 18.49
CA THR A 10 -20.17 -0.45 18.92
C THR A 10 -19.74 -1.40 17.79
N GLU A 11 -20.58 -1.61 16.78
CA GLU A 11 -20.31 -2.53 15.66
C GLU A 11 -19.43 -1.88 14.58
N ALA A 12 -19.62 -0.58 14.31
CA ALA A 12 -18.81 0.20 13.38
C ALA A 12 -17.32 0.28 13.79
N LYS A 13 -17.01 0.21 15.09
CA LYS A 13 -15.64 0.26 15.59
C LYS A 13 -14.87 -1.05 15.41
N ARG A 14 -15.57 -2.17 15.16
CA ARG A 14 -14.95 -3.48 14.86
C ARG A 14 -14.56 -3.66 13.39
N LEU A 15 -15.01 -2.76 12.51
CA LEU A 15 -14.73 -2.79 11.07
C LEU A 15 -13.65 -1.79 10.63
N HIS A 16 -13.21 -0.91 11.54
CA HIS A 16 -12.20 0.10 11.27
C HIS A 16 -10.87 -0.34 11.86
N VAL A 17 -9.94 -0.78 11.00
CA VAL A 17 -8.60 -1.23 11.39
C VAL A 17 -7.57 -0.27 10.81
N SER A 18 -6.54 0.03 11.60
CA SER A 18 -5.37 0.80 11.18
C SER A 18 -4.13 -0.04 11.41
N CYS A 19 -3.33 -0.25 10.37
CA CYS A 19 -2.15 -1.10 10.42
C CYS A 19 -1.04 -0.56 9.53
N GLN A 20 0.20 -0.98 9.78
CA GLN A 20 1.37 -0.55 9.02
C GLN A 20 2.42 -1.65 8.93
N THR A 21 3.26 -1.57 7.90
CA THR A 21 4.45 -2.42 7.75
C THR A 21 5.59 -1.63 7.11
N ASP A 22 6.81 -2.11 7.34
CA ASP A 22 7.99 -1.70 6.59
C ASP A 22 8.38 -2.80 5.59
N VAL A 23 8.89 -2.40 4.43
CA VAL A 23 9.43 -3.32 3.40
C VAL A 23 10.54 -2.63 2.60
N GLU A 24 11.62 -3.36 2.30
CA GLU A 24 12.72 -2.85 1.47
C GLU A 24 12.39 -2.99 -0.02
N VAL A 25 12.57 -1.91 -0.78
CA VAL A 25 12.40 -1.93 -2.23
C VAL A 25 13.65 -2.47 -2.91
N ARG A 26 13.57 -3.65 -3.52
CA ARG A 26 14.72 -4.32 -4.15
C ARG A 26 14.80 -4.14 -5.67
N HIS A 27 13.74 -3.63 -6.29
CA HIS A 27 13.62 -3.49 -7.74
C HIS A 27 14.66 -2.51 -8.31
N GLY A 28 15.24 -2.84 -9.46
CA GLY A 28 16.35 -2.06 -10.05
C GLY A 28 16.05 -0.58 -10.27
N VAL A 29 14.83 -0.25 -10.73
CA VAL A 29 14.39 1.15 -10.92
C VAL A 29 13.75 1.77 -9.67
N GLY A 30 13.64 1.01 -8.58
CA GLY A 30 12.84 1.37 -7.40
C GLY A 30 11.34 1.36 -7.69
N LEU A 31 10.57 2.13 -6.91
CA LEU A 31 9.13 2.30 -7.11
C LEU A 31 8.83 3.45 -8.09
N HIS A 32 9.29 3.27 -9.34
CA HIS A 32 9.09 4.21 -10.45
C HIS A 32 8.51 3.50 -11.66
N ALA A 33 8.03 4.25 -12.65
CA ALA A 33 7.54 3.72 -13.93
C ALA A 33 6.51 2.59 -13.72
N ARG A 34 6.75 1.39 -14.27
CA ARG A 34 5.81 0.25 -14.20
C ARG A 34 5.59 -0.25 -12.75
N PRO A 35 6.62 -0.43 -11.89
CA PRO A 35 6.43 -0.70 -10.46
C PRO A 35 5.44 0.24 -9.77
N ALA A 36 5.55 1.55 -10.03
CA ALA A 36 4.65 2.55 -9.46
C ALA A 36 3.20 2.38 -9.95
N VAL A 37 3.01 2.06 -11.23
CA VAL A 37 1.68 1.74 -11.79
C VAL A 37 1.10 0.48 -11.15
N THR A 38 1.89 -0.60 -11.03
CA THR A 38 1.43 -1.86 -10.43
C THR A 38 1.04 -1.67 -8.96
N PHE A 39 1.89 -1.00 -8.18
CA PHE A 39 1.62 -0.68 -6.78
C PHE A 39 0.37 0.18 -6.61
N THR A 40 0.26 1.29 -7.34
CA THR A 40 -0.87 2.22 -7.18
C THR A 40 -2.18 1.62 -7.69
N ARG A 41 -2.13 0.73 -8.70
CA ARG A 41 -3.31 -0.01 -9.16
C ARG A 41 -3.81 -0.97 -8.08
N LEU A 42 -2.92 -1.72 -7.44
CA LEU A 42 -3.27 -2.59 -6.31
C LEU A 42 -3.78 -1.77 -5.12
N ALA A 43 -3.11 -0.67 -4.75
CA ALA A 43 -3.57 0.20 -3.68
C ALA A 43 -5.00 0.74 -3.94
N LYS A 44 -5.33 1.08 -5.19
CA LYS A 44 -6.66 1.58 -5.57
C LYS A 44 -7.76 0.52 -5.47
N SER A 45 -7.47 -0.78 -5.48
CA SER A 45 -8.50 -1.82 -5.39
C SER A 45 -9.04 -2.01 -3.97
N PHE A 46 -8.40 -1.44 -2.95
CA PHE A 46 -8.83 -1.56 -1.56
C PHE A 46 -9.73 -0.39 -1.12
N PRO A 47 -10.78 -0.65 -0.32
CA PRO A 47 -11.69 0.36 0.22
C PRO A 47 -11.18 1.03 1.51
N CYS A 48 -9.87 1.22 1.65
CA CYS A 48 -9.23 1.90 2.78
C CYS A 48 -8.35 3.06 2.30
N SER A 49 -7.95 3.96 3.20
CA SER A 49 -6.86 4.90 2.92
C SER A 49 -5.54 4.15 2.94
N ILE A 50 -4.61 4.53 2.05
CA ILE A 50 -3.27 3.92 1.96
C ILE A 50 -2.28 5.04 1.79
N GLU A 51 -1.28 5.08 2.64
CA GLU A 51 -0.22 6.08 2.61
C GLU A 51 1.15 5.43 2.74
N VAL A 52 2.15 6.11 2.18
CA VAL A 52 3.54 5.66 2.21
C VAL A 52 4.47 6.74 2.74
N ALA A 53 5.49 6.30 3.47
CA ALA A 53 6.64 7.10 3.89
C ALA A 53 7.92 6.37 3.51
N VAL A 54 9.02 7.12 3.34
CA VAL A 54 10.27 6.60 2.77
C VAL A 54 11.42 6.90 3.71
N ASN A 55 12.27 5.90 3.97
CA ASN A 55 13.52 6.06 4.74
C ASN A 55 13.32 6.75 6.10
N GLY A 56 12.21 6.45 6.78
CA GLY A 56 11.91 7.04 8.09
C GLY A 56 11.35 8.46 8.08
N SER A 57 11.04 9.03 6.90
CA SER A 57 10.39 10.35 6.79
C SER A 57 9.06 10.40 7.56
N ASP A 58 8.78 11.55 8.18
CA ASP A 58 7.48 11.86 8.81
C ASP A 58 6.42 12.31 7.79
N VAL A 59 6.82 12.52 6.53
CA VAL A 59 5.91 12.92 5.46
C VAL A 59 5.25 11.69 4.85
N TRP A 60 3.94 11.58 5.07
CA TRP A 60 3.09 10.55 4.48
C TRP A 60 2.51 11.03 3.15
N LEU A 61 2.61 10.16 2.14
CA LEU A 61 2.15 10.41 0.78
C LEU A 61 1.01 9.46 0.45
N ASN A 62 -0.02 9.96 -0.24
CA ASN A 62 -1.13 9.13 -0.69
C ASN A 62 -0.62 8.01 -1.62
N GLY A 63 -0.70 6.76 -1.15
CA GLY A 63 -0.22 5.56 -1.82
C GLY A 63 -1.04 5.15 -3.05
N LYS A 64 -2.25 5.72 -3.19
CA LYS A 64 -3.10 5.56 -4.37
C LYS A 64 -2.80 6.59 -5.47
N SER A 65 -2.00 7.62 -5.19
CA SER A 65 -1.65 8.65 -6.17
C SER A 65 -0.33 8.32 -6.87
N ILE A 66 -0.43 7.96 -8.16
CA ILE A 66 0.74 7.72 -9.01
C ILE A 66 1.70 8.92 -9.04
N ILE A 67 1.16 10.13 -9.07
CA ILE A 67 1.96 11.36 -9.07
C ILE A 67 2.76 11.46 -7.77
N LYS A 68 2.12 11.28 -6.61
CA LYS A 68 2.79 11.37 -5.30
C LYS A 68 3.85 10.27 -5.13
N ILE A 69 3.54 9.04 -5.53
CA ILE A 69 4.49 7.92 -5.50
C ILE A 69 5.73 8.22 -6.36
N MET A 70 5.53 8.67 -7.59
CA MET A 70 6.66 8.99 -8.48
C MET A 70 7.47 10.20 -8.00
N SER A 71 6.82 11.20 -7.40
CA SER A 71 7.51 12.36 -6.80
C SER A 71 8.37 11.99 -5.59
N ALA A 72 8.07 10.90 -4.90
CA ALA A 72 8.79 10.45 -3.70
C ALA A 72 10.20 9.92 -3.98
N ARG A 73 10.56 9.72 -5.26
CA ARG A 73 11.88 9.24 -5.70
C ARG A 73 12.37 7.98 -4.97
N ILE A 74 11.48 7.03 -4.69
CA ILE A 74 11.78 5.78 -3.98
C ILE A 74 12.72 4.90 -4.82
N ARG A 75 13.95 4.72 -4.35
CA ARG A 75 15.01 3.98 -5.06
C ARG A 75 15.15 2.55 -4.52
N LYS A 76 15.94 1.74 -5.21
CA LYS A 76 16.41 0.47 -4.67
C LYS A 76 17.11 0.70 -3.33
N GLY A 77 16.85 -0.16 -2.35
CA GLY A 77 17.37 -0.06 -0.98
C GLY A 77 16.60 0.91 -0.09
N SER A 78 15.60 1.63 -0.61
CA SER A 78 14.71 2.43 0.23
C SER A 78 13.86 1.53 1.11
N VAL A 79 13.70 1.91 2.37
CA VAL A 79 12.69 1.31 3.26
C VAL A 79 11.38 2.06 3.03
N LEU A 80 10.38 1.34 2.53
CA LEU A 80 9.03 1.84 2.31
C LEU A 80 8.17 1.46 3.51
N ARG A 81 7.67 2.46 4.23
CA ARG A 81 6.67 2.28 5.27
C ARG A 81 5.30 2.48 4.66
N ILE A 82 4.44 1.48 4.76
CA ILE A 82 3.07 1.49 4.22
C ILE A 82 2.12 1.48 5.40
N ARG A 83 1.17 2.39 5.44
CA ARG A 83 0.05 2.36 6.39
C ARG A 83 -1.27 2.29 5.66
N ALA A 84 -2.22 1.54 6.21
CA ALA A 84 -3.58 1.48 5.73
C ALA A 84 -4.55 1.70 6.88
N ASP A 85 -5.61 2.44 6.62
CA ASP A 85 -6.65 2.74 7.60
C ASP A 85 -8.04 2.65 6.95
N GLY A 86 -8.88 1.79 7.52
CA GLY A 86 -10.26 1.54 7.09
C GLY A 86 -10.54 0.07 6.79
N ILE A 87 -11.51 -0.16 5.91
CA ILE A 87 -12.02 -1.50 5.57
C ILE A 87 -10.97 -2.26 4.75
N LEU A 88 -10.69 -3.51 5.13
CA LEU A 88 -9.65 -4.36 4.52
C LEU A 88 -8.22 -3.79 4.63
N ALA A 89 -7.92 -3.01 5.68
CA ALA A 89 -6.59 -2.44 5.87
C ALA A 89 -5.49 -3.51 6.02
N GLU A 90 -5.76 -4.59 6.77
CA GLU A 90 -4.77 -5.66 7.00
C GLU A 90 -4.46 -6.42 5.71
N GLU A 91 -5.48 -6.76 4.93
CA GLU A 91 -5.33 -7.38 3.62
C GLU A 91 -4.59 -6.46 2.65
N ALA A 92 -4.90 -5.16 2.65
CA ALA A 92 -4.20 -4.18 1.83
C ALA A 92 -2.70 -4.12 2.16
N ILE A 93 -2.34 -4.08 3.45
CA ILE A 93 -0.95 -4.09 3.89
C ILE A 93 -0.25 -5.38 3.47
N LYS A 94 -0.88 -6.53 3.67
CA LYS A 94 -0.33 -7.83 3.29
C LYS A 94 -0.04 -7.90 1.79
N GLU A 95 -1.04 -7.63 0.96
CA GLU A 95 -0.91 -7.72 -0.50
C GLU A 95 0.09 -6.72 -1.08
N LEU A 96 0.12 -5.49 -0.54
CA LEU A 96 1.10 -4.48 -0.98
C LEU A 96 2.52 -4.85 -0.57
N LYS A 97 2.71 -5.35 0.65
CA LYS A 97 4.02 -5.83 1.12
C LYS A 97 4.51 -6.97 0.23
N GLU A 98 3.67 -7.98 0.02
CA GLU A 98 4.03 -9.12 -0.81
C GLU A 98 4.32 -8.69 -2.26
N LEU A 99 3.58 -7.72 -2.81
CA LEU A 99 3.87 -7.17 -4.14
C LEU A 99 5.29 -6.55 -4.21
N VAL A 100 5.69 -5.80 -3.19
CA VAL A 100 7.05 -5.22 -3.13
C VAL A 100 8.10 -6.33 -3.01
N GLU A 101 7.85 -7.35 -2.17
CA GLU A 101 8.74 -8.50 -1.99
C GLU A 101 8.85 -9.37 -3.25
N ARG A 102 7.77 -9.50 -4.03
CA ARG A 102 7.76 -10.13 -5.36
C ARG A 102 8.35 -9.24 -6.47
N ASN A 103 8.96 -8.12 -6.09
CA ASN A 103 9.59 -7.17 -7.00
C ASN A 103 8.63 -6.66 -8.10
N PHE A 104 7.39 -6.35 -7.69
CA PHE A 104 6.32 -5.83 -8.54
C PHE A 104 5.93 -6.74 -9.72
N ASP A 105 6.21 -8.04 -9.57
CA ASP A 105 5.98 -9.09 -10.57
C ASP A 105 6.73 -8.87 -11.91
N GLU A 106 7.80 -8.05 -11.91
CA GLU A 106 8.56 -7.70 -13.12
C GLU A 106 9.83 -8.55 -13.34
N ASP A 107 10.41 -9.11 -12.28
CA ASP A 107 11.62 -9.95 -12.39
C ASP A 107 11.35 -11.37 -12.90
N LYS A 108 10.09 -11.69 -13.21
CA LYS A 108 9.78 -12.81 -14.09
C LYS A 108 10.24 -12.45 -15.50
N LYS A 109 11.56 -12.58 -15.74
CA LYS A 109 12.11 -12.66 -17.09
C LYS A 109 11.27 -13.69 -17.83
N HIS A 110 10.44 -13.21 -18.76
CA HIS A 110 10.08 -14.03 -19.89
C HIS A 110 11.42 -14.43 -20.51
N GLY A 111 11.78 -15.70 -20.34
CA GLY A 111 12.79 -16.30 -21.19
C GLY A 111 12.32 -16.02 -22.61
N ARG A 112 12.99 -15.10 -23.30
CA ARG A 112 13.03 -15.15 -24.75
C ARG A 112 13.80 -16.41 -25.05
N THR A 113 13.10 -17.53 -25.15
CA THR A 113 13.60 -18.70 -25.86
C THR A 113 13.97 -18.20 -27.24
N ALA A 114 15.26 -18.31 -27.56
CA ALA A 114 15.82 -18.02 -28.86
C ALA A 114 15.17 -18.88 -29.95
#